data_AF-N9C3W4-F1
#
_entry.id   AF-N9C3W4-F1
#
_cell.length_a   1.000
_cell.length_b   1.000
_cell.length_c   1.000
_cell.angle_alpha   90.00
_cell.angle_beta   90.00
_cell.angle_gamma   90.00
#
_symmetry.space_group_name_H-M   'P 1'
#
loop_
_entity.id
_entity.type
_entity.pdbx_description
1 polymer ?
#
loop_
_entity_poly.entity_id
_entity_poly.type
_entity_poly.pdbx_seq_one_letter_code
_entity_poly.pdbx_strand_id
1 'polypeptide(L)'
;MTWKLQAITGEFTGQEISVDHDLLVGRGQDADLVLQAAEVSRKHAALLLKDDQLWVQDLNSSNGTFVNDLRIEQEVQLHEGDIVQFAGLKFSVLAPAQQNQDLPEIEVEPVAETSEQQVLKTPAQQMNDAGMPSLTERAAETSVSREGMPQSVGVPKPAPIPEGAEVKTQVEPAPTPIEQPVSRVEQEKEQQKNASVGLMTVVVIIILAVLAWLFFK
;
A
#
# COMPACT_ATOMS: atom_id res chain seq x y z
N MET A 1 6.04 8.18 16.84
CA MET A 1 4.77 7.49 16.51
C MET A 1 4.95 6.61 15.27
N THR A 2 4.15 5.56 15.09
CA THR A 2 4.23 4.69 13.89
C THR A 2 2.95 4.81 13.08
N TRP A 3 3.05 5.41 11.89
CA TRP A 3 1.96 5.47 10.92
C TRP A 3 1.80 4.13 10.20
N LYS A 4 0.63 3.89 9.60
CA LYS A 4 0.45 2.74 8.72
C LYS A 4 -0.21 3.14 7.41
N LEU A 5 0.19 2.46 6.34
CA LEU A 5 -0.45 2.54 5.04
C LEU A 5 -1.09 1.18 4.73
N GLN A 6 -2.38 1.17 4.41
CA GLN A 6 -3.06 -0.03 3.94
C GLN A 6 -3.24 0.03 2.42
N ALA A 7 -2.73 -0.95 1.69
CA ALA A 7 -2.93 -1.03 0.25
C ALA A 7 -4.41 -1.31 -0.08
N ILE A 8 -5.00 -0.45 -0.92
CA ILE A 8 -6.39 -0.58 -1.38
C ILE A 8 -6.43 -1.30 -2.73
N THR A 9 -5.41 -1.12 -3.56
CA THR A 9 -5.32 -1.72 -4.90
C THR A 9 -3.99 -2.43 -5.14
N GLY A 10 -3.97 -3.31 -6.14
CA GLY A 10 -2.78 -4.04 -6.57
C GLY A 10 -2.57 -5.37 -5.83
N GLU A 11 -1.39 -5.94 -6.00
CA GLU A 11 -1.00 -7.25 -5.45
C GLU A 11 -0.96 -7.28 -3.92
N PHE A 12 -0.81 -6.11 -3.29
CA PHE A 12 -0.70 -5.96 -1.84
C PHE A 12 -2.03 -5.66 -1.15
N THR A 13 -3.17 -5.70 -1.85
CA THR A 13 -4.47 -5.29 -1.31
C THR A 13 -4.76 -5.91 0.06
N GLY A 14 -5.06 -5.06 1.05
CA GLY A 14 -5.31 -5.42 2.44
C GLY A 14 -4.06 -5.49 3.33
N GLN A 15 -2.86 -5.46 2.76
CA GLN A 15 -1.61 -5.42 3.52
C GLN A 15 -1.40 -4.05 4.16
N GLU A 16 -1.04 -4.07 5.45
CA GLU A 16 -0.59 -2.89 6.18
C GLU A 16 0.94 -2.80 6.16
N ILE A 17 1.46 -1.63 5.81
CA ILE A 17 2.87 -1.28 5.90
C ILE A 17 3.04 -0.27 7.02
N SER A 18 3.97 -0.53 7.95
CA SER A 18 4.31 0.41 9.01
C SER A 18 5.32 1.43 8.51
N VAL A 19 5.12 2.70 8.87
CA VAL A 19 5.99 3.83 8.54
C VAL A 19 6.46 4.45 9.86
N ASP A 20 7.64 4.06 10.30
CA ASP A 20 8.30 4.52 11.54
C ASP A 20 9.60 5.31 11.26
N HIS A 21 10.01 5.40 10.00
CA HIS A 21 11.11 6.22 9.50
C HIS A 21 10.81 6.69 8.07
N ASP A 22 11.70 7.50 7.50
CA ASP A 22 11.62 7.90 6.09
C ASP A 22 11.72 6.68 5.18
N LEU A 23 10.78 6.53 4.24
CA LEU A 23 10.74 5.40 3.31
C LEU A 23 10.78 5.87 1.87
N LEU A 24 11.64 5.24 1.07
CA LEU A 24 11.62 5.37 -0.38
C LEU A 24 10.57 4.42 -0.96
N VAL A 25 9.64 4.99 -1.73
CA VAL A 25 8.62 4.26 -2.48
C VAL A 25 9.03 4.14 -3.94
N GLY A 26 8.95 2.94 -4.50
CA GLY A 26 9.18 2.75 -5.93
C GLY A 26 9.25 1.28 -6.34
N ARG A 27 9.49 1.04 -7.63
CA ARG A 27 9.68 -0.32 -8.16
C ARG A 27 11.14 -0.81 -8.09
N GLY A 28 12.07 0.09 -7.79
CA GLY A 28 13.49 -0.25 -7.67
C GLY A 28 13.73 -1.20 -6.50
N GLN A 29 14.75 -2.05 -6.61
CA GLN A 29 15.18 -2.90 -5.49
C GLN A 29 15.83 -2.09 -4.35
N ASP A 30 16.16 -0.83 -4.63
CA ASP A 30 16.68 0.16 -3.68
C ASP A 30 15.58 0.90 -2.91
N ALA A 31 14.29 0.65 -3.21
CA ALA A 31 13.16 1.21 -2.47
C ALA A 31 12.86 0.38 -1.21
N ASP A 32 12.46 1.05 -0.14
CA ASP A 32 12.01 0.39 1.10
C ASP A 32 10.60 -0.19 0.94
N LEU A 33 9.71 0.56 0.25
CA LEU A 33 8.41 0.08 -0.20
C LEU A 33 8.47 -0.28 -1.68
N VAL A 34 8.72 -1.56 -1.97
CA VAL A 34 8.84 -2.07 -3.34
C VAL A 34 7.46 -2.36 -3.94
N LEU A 35 7.06 -1.55 -4.93
CA LEU A 35 5.82 -1.70 -5.68
C LEU A 35 6.10 -2.29 -7.07
N GLN A 36 5.74 -3.56 -7.32
CA GLN A 36 6.11 -4.26 -8.57
C GLN A 36 5.17 -3.92 -9.75
N ALA A 37 4.76 -2.67 -9.89
CA ALA A 37 3.90 -2.21 -10.97
C ALA A 37 4.69 -1.43 -12.03
N ALA A 38 4.53 -1.79 -13.31
CA ALA A 38 5.29 -1.19 -14.42
C ALA A 38 5.13 0.34 -14.51
N GLU A 39 3.98 0.85 -14.10
CA GLU A 39 3.63 2.28 -14.01
C GLU A 39 4.33 3.02 -12.87
N VAL A 40 4.90 2.31 -11.90
CA VAL A 40 5.66 2.90 -10.80
C VAL A 40 7.13 3.07 -11.21
N SER A 41 7.65 4.27 -10.99
CA SER A 41 9.05 4.63 -11.23
C SER A 41 9.98 3.91 -10.25
N ARG A 42 11.26 3.74 -10.60
CA ARG A 42 12.24 3.06 -9.73
C ARG A 42 12.37 3.74 -8.37
N LYS A 43 12.51 5.07 -8.38
CA LYS A 43 12.34 5.98 -7.25
C LYS A 43 11.13 6.84 -7.58
N HIS A 44 10.01 6.62 -6.91
CA HIS A 44 8.74 7.24 -7.28
C HIS A 44 8.38 8.37 -6.31
N ALA A 45 8.37 8.08 -5.03
CA ALA A 45 8.05 9.05 -3.99
C ALA A 45 8.86 8.76 -2.73
N ALA A 46 8.95 9.75 -1.85
CA ALA A 46 9.44 9.60 -0.49
C ALA A 46 8.29 9.83 0.49
N LEU A 47 8.17 8.94 1.46
CA LEU A 47 7.39 9.16 2.67
C LEU A 47 8.34 9.68 3.73
N LEU A 48 8.05 10.86 4.28
CA LEU A 48 8.92 11.56 5.22
C LEU A 48 8.21 11.68 6.56
N LEU A 49 8.88 11.29 7.63
CA LEU A 49 8.37 11.40 8.99
C LEU A 49 9.02 12.60 9.68
N LYS A 50 8.28 13.71 9.78
CA LYS A 50 8.75 14.98 10.34
C LYS A 50 7.88 15.37 11.52
N ASP A 51 8.47 15.55 12.70
CA ASP A 51 7.75 15.96 13.92
C ASP A 51 6.51 15.08 14.20
N ASP A 52 6.67 13.76 14.09
CA ASP A 52 5.60 12.73 14.19
C ASP A 52 4.48 12.83 13.14
N GLN A 53 4.59 13.73 12.16
CA GLN A 53 3.67 13.87 11.04
C GLN A 53 4.20 13.14 9.81
N LEU A 54 3.28 12.50 9.08
CA LEU A 54 3.61 11.83 7.83
C LEU A 54 3.46 12.83 6.66
N TRP A 55 4.47 12.87 5.81
CA TRP A 55 4.48 13.69 4.59
C TRP A 55 4.80 12.80 3.39
N VAL A 56 4.35 13.22 2.22
CA VAL A 56 4.68 12.58 0.94
C VAL A 56 5.28 13.60 -0.03
N GLN A 57 6.33 13.18 -0.72
CA GLN A 57 6.98 13.96 -1.77
C GLN A 57 7.13 13.10 -3.02
N ASP A 58 6.65 13.59 -4.17
CA ASP A 58 6.94 12.97 -5.46
C ASP A 58 8.40 13.23 -5.86
N LEU A 59 9.12 12.18 -6.29
CA LEU A 59 10.52 12.26 -6.71
C LEU A 59 10.65 12.40 -8.23
N ASN A 60 9.80 13.25 -8.82
CA ASN A 60 9.68 13.46 -10.26
C ASN A 60 9.36 12.15 -11.01
N SER A 61 8.33 11.46 -10.52
CA SER A 61 7.88 10.20 -11.07
C SER A 61 7.17 10.38 -12.42
N SER A 62 7.14 9.32 -13.22
CA SER A 62 6.59 9.38 -14.60
C SER A 62 5.07 9.60 -14.63
N ASN A 63 4.35 8.97 -13.70
CA ASN A 63 2.88 9.03 -13.64
C ASN A 63 2.36 9.92 -12.50
N GLY A 64 3.25 10.44 -11.65
CA GLY A 64 2.91 11.30 -10.53
C GLY A 64 2.45 10.54 -9.29
N THR A 65 2.46 11.28 -8.19
CA THR A 65 1.87 10.92 -6.90
C THR A 65 0.62 11.78 -6.68
N PHE A 66 -0.42 11.20 -6.08
CA PHE A 66 -1.69 11.88 -5.81
C PHE A 66 -2.09 11.70 -4.36
N VAL A 67 -2.75 12.70 -3.79
CA VAL A 67 -3.38 12.64 -2.46
C VAL A 67 -4.84 13.02 -2.65
N ASN A 68 -5.75 12.13 -2.26
CA ASN A 68 -7.19 12.28 -2.46
C ASN A 68 -7.56 12.62 -3.92
N ASP A 69 -6.99 11.86 -4.86
CA ASP A 69 -7.15 12.01 -6.33
C ASP A 69 -6.62 13.35 -6.90
N LEU A 70 -5.93 14.17 -6.10
CA LEU A 70 -5.27 15.40 -6.55
C LEU A 70 -3.76 15.17 -6.69
N ARG A 71 -3.21 15.49 -7.86
CA ARG A 71 -1.76 15.37 -8.11
C ARG A 71 -1.00 16.36 -7.24
N ILE A 72 0.03 15.89 -6.56
CA ILE A 72 0.91 16.75 -5.78
C ILE A 72 2.08 17.23 -6.64
N GLU A 73 2.43 18.51 -6.50
CA GLU A 73 3.61 19.12 -7.18
C GLU A 73 4.70 19.47 -6.17
N GLN A 74 4.35 19.49 -4.88
CA GLN A 74 5.24 19.77 -3.75
C GLN A 74 5.00 18.71 -2.67
N GLU A 75 5.83 18.76 -1.63
CA GLU A 75 5.62 17.94 -0.44
C GLU A 75 4.30 18.29 0.24
N VAL A 76 3.51 17.27 0.61
CA VAL A 76 2.18 17.41 1.22
C VAL A 76 2.10 16.58 2.49
N GLN A 77 1.55 17.16 3.54
CA GLN A 77 1.25 16.47 4.79
C GLN A 77 0.06 15.52 4.60
N LEU A 78 0.23 14.28 5.02
CA LEU A 78 -0.81 13.26 5.04
C LEU A 78 -1.51 13.23 6.41
N HIS A 79 -2.82 13.03 6.37
CA HIS A 79 -3.66 12.87 7.55
C HIS A 79 -4.28 11.47 7.57
N GLU A 80 -4.74 11.06 8.76
CA GLU A 80 -5.55 9.84 8.88
C GLU A 80 -6.76 9.89 7.95
N GLY A 81 -6.99 8.78 7.24
CA GLY A 81 -8.08 8.61 6.28
C GLY A 81 -7.75 9.08 4.86
N ASP A 82 -6.63 9.79 4.65
CA ASP A 82 -6.23 10.21 3.32
C ASP A 82 -5.92 9.01 2.42
N ILE A 83 -6.16 9.18 1.11
CA ILE A 83 -5.79 8.21 0.10
C ILE A 83 -4.57 8.74 -0.64
N VAL A 84 -3.41 8.11 -0.43
CA VAL A 84 -2.22 8.37 -1.22
C VAL A 84 -2.15 7.39 -2.37
N GLN A 85 -1.79 7.88 -3.55
CA GLN A 85 -1.72 7.09 -4.76
C GLN A 85 -0.38 7.29 -5.46
N PHE A 86 0.29 6.18 -5.76
CA PHE A 86 1.55 6.13 -6.50
C PHE A 86 1.27 5.52 -7.88
N ALA A 87 1.30 6.33 -8.94
CA ALA A 87 0.75 5.96 -10.24
C ALA A 87 -0.70 5.44 -10.12
N GLY A 88 -0.98 4.16 -10.37
CA GLY A 88 -2.31 3.53 -10.23
C GLY A 88 -2.55 2.80 -8.91
N LEU A 89 -1.57 2.76 -8.01
CA LEU A 89 -1.68 2.03 -6.74
C LEU A 89 -2.13 2.95 -5.61
N LYS A 90 -3.24 2.62 -4.97
CA LYS A 90 -3.88 3.43 -3.91
C LYS A 90 -3.62 2.81 -2.53
N PHE A 91 -3.35 3.66 -1.55
CA PHE A 91 -3.11 3.31 -0.17
C PHE A 91 -3.92 4.23 0.75
N SER A 92 -4.56 3.67 1.77
CA SER A 92 -5.22 4.44 2.83
C SER A 92 -4.22 4.72 3.95
N VAL A 93 -4.17 5.96 4.41
CA VAL A 93 -3.39 6.39 5.56
C VAL A 93 -4.16 6.08 6.83
N LEU A 94 -3.60 5.25 7.69
CA LEU A 94 -4.18 4.91 8.99
C LEU A 94 -3.49 5.72 10.09
N ALA A 95 -4.25 6.04 11.13
CA ALA A 95 -3.76 6.79 12.28
C ALA A 95 -2.47 6.16 12.85
N PRO A 96 -1.55 6.98 13.36
CA PRO A 96 -0.43 6.44 14.09
C PRO A 96 -0.95 5.65 15.29
N ALA A 97 -0.47 4.42 15.46
CA ALA A 97 -0.81 3.63 16.62
C ALA A 97 -0.36 4.41 17.86
N GLN A 98 -1.31 4.95 18.64
CA GLN A 98 -0.99 5.56 19.91
C GLN A 98 -0.50 4.44 20.81
N GLN A 99 0.80 4.42 21.06
CA GLN A 99 1.36 3.65 22.14
C GLN A 99 0.76 4.28 23.40
N ASN A 100 -0.29 3.67 23.95
CA ASN A 100 -0.92 4.08 25.21
C ASN A 100 0.18 4.16 26.27
N GLN A 101 0.75 5.35 26.44
CA GLN A 101 1.50 5.74 27.61
C GLN A 101 0.47 6.40 28.51
N ASP A 102 0.25 5.73 29.64
CA ASP A 102 -0.46 6.21 30.82
C ASP A 102 -1.97 6.47 30.61
N LEU A 103 -2.75 5.39 30.75
CA LEU A 103 -4.00 5.50 31.50
C LEU A 103 -3.62 6.20 32.82
N PRO A 104 -4.20 7.35 33.21
CA PRO A 104 -4.02 7.81 34.57
C PRO A 104 -4.51 6.67 35.47
N GLU A 105 -3.60 6.09 36.24
CA GLU A 105 -3.93 5.28 37.40
C GLU A 105 -4.87 6.15 38.25
N ILE A 106 -6.18 5.91 38.14
CA ILE A 106 -7.13 6.52 39.04
C ILE A 106 -6.81 5.86 40.37
N GLU A 107 -6.06 6.58 41.22
CA GLU A 107 -5.95 6.29 42.64
C GLU A 107 -7.36 6.32 43.21
N VAL A 108 -8.04 5.17 43.16
CA VAL A 108 -9.29 4.96 43.89
C VAL A 108 -8.91 4.84 45.36
N GLU A 109 -8.97 5.98 46.05
CA GLU A 109 -9.02 5.99 47.50
C GLU A 109 -10.16 5.05 47.95
N PRO A 110 -9.88 4.00 48.73
CA PRO A 110 -10.92 3.07 49.15
C PRO A 110 -11.83 3.76 50.17
N VAL A 111 -13.06 4.06 49.75
CA VAL A 111 -14.15 4.37 50.66
C VAL A 111 -14.40 3.12 51.50
N ALA A 112 -14.16 3.26 52.80
CA ALA A 112 -14.47 2.25 53.80
C ALA A 112 -15.98 1.98 53.81
N GLU A 113 -16.39 0.84 53.29
CA GLU A 113 -17.70 0.26 53.59
C GLU A 113 -17.51 -1.08 54.30
N THR A 114 -17.90 -1.04 55.57
CA THR A 114 -18.12 -2.20 56.42
C THR A 114 -19.41 -2.85 55.96
N SER A 115 -19.36 -4.12 55.55
CA SER A 115 -20.44 -5.10 55.77
C SER A 115 -19.96 -6.49 55.44
N GLU A 116 -19.84 -7.31 56.49
CA GLU A 116 -19.73 -8.76 56.41
C GLU A 116 -20.99 -9.34 55.77
N GLN A 117 -20.86 -10.28 54.83
CA GLN A 117 -21.67 -11.51 54.81
C GLN A 117 -21.14 -12.53 53.79
N GLN A 118 -21.13 -13.77 54.26
CA GLN A 118 -20.58 -15.01 53.70
C GLN A 118 -21.21 -15.40 52.35
N VAL A 119 -20.52 -16.23 51.54
CA VAL A 119 -21.05 -17.49 50.95
C VAL A 119 -20.02 -18.22 50.05
N LEU A 120 -19.74 -19.46 50.47
CA LEU A 120 -19.38 -20.69 49.74
C LEU A 120 -18.18 -20.79 48.75
N LYS A 121 -17.41 -21.85 48.98
CA LYS A 121 -16.20 -22.33 48.28
C LYS A 121 -16.54 -23.08 46.98
N THR A 122 -15.61 -23.14 46.01
CA THR A 122 -15.58 -24.23 45.02
C THR A 122 -14.35 -25.14 45.21
N PRO A 123 -14.51 -26.49 45.18
CA PRO A 123 -13.44 -27.47 45.43
C PRO A 123 -12.30 -27.57 44.41
N ALA A 124 -12.28 -26.76 43.35
CA ALA A 124 -11.32 -26.92 42.23
C ALA A 124 -9.91 -26.34 42.49
N GLN A 125 -9.70 -25.68 43.64
CA GLN A 125 -8.44 -25.02 44.01
C GLN A 125 -7.52 -25.87 44.89
N GLN A 126 -7.85 -27.14 45.09
CA GLN A 126 -7.02 -28.05 45.86
C GLN A 126 -6.62 -29.21 44.95
N MET A 127 -5.30 -29.36 44.71
CA MET A 127 -4.60 -30.47 44.05
C MET A 127 -4.24 -30.26 42.55
N ASN A 128 -3.01 -29.80 42.29
CA ASN A 128 -1.98 -30.65 41.66
C ASN A 128 -0.60 -29.99 41.73
N ASP A 129 0.14 -30.40 42.76
CA ASP A 129 1.60 -30.35 42.84
C ASP A 129 2.11 -31.70 42.31
N ALA A 130 2.64 -31.72 41.09
CA ALA A 130 3.42 -32.83 40.54
C ALA A 130 4.24 -32.31 39.36
N GLY A 131 5.55 -32.23 39.55
CA GLY A 131 6.50 -31.54 38.69
C GLY A 131 6.66 -32.10 37.27
N MET A 132 7.15 -31.24 36.38
CA MET A 132 7.76 -31.63 35.12
C MET A 132 9.20 -31.08 35.05
N PRO A 133 10.21 -31.95 34.80
CA PRO A 133 11.61 -31.55 34.65
C PRO A 133 11.90 -30.88 33.28
N SER A 134 12.94 -30.06 33.30
CA SER A 134 13.56 -29.33 32.19
C SER A 134 14.06 -30.24 31.05
N LEU A 135 13.80 -29.86 29.80
CA LEU A 135 14.32 -30.50 28.58
C LEU A 135 15.74 -30.00 28.22
N THR A 136 16.66 -30.05 29.18
CA THR A 136 18.10 -29.86 28.90
C THR A 136 18.80 -31.21 28.93
N GLU A 137 18.47 -32.11 27.99
CA GLU A 137 19.27 -33.32 27.72
C GLU A 137 18.79 -34.00 26.43
N ARG A 138 19.16 -33.43 25.28
CA ARG A 138 19.35 -34.22 24.05
C ARG A 138 20.67 -33.82 23.44
N ALA A 139 21.73 -34.35 24.06
CA ALA A 139 23.05 -34.34 23.50
C ALA A 139 23.04 -34.95 22.08
N ALA A 140 23.80 -34.28 21.22
CA ALA A 140 24.85 -34.82 20.37
C ALA A 140 24.60 -36.15 19.63
N GLU A 141 24.88 -36.10 18.32
CA GLU A 141 25.55 -37.12 17.49
C GLU A 141 24.86 -37.22 16.13
N THR A 142 25.36 -36.47 15.14
CA THR A 142 25.84 -37.10 13.89
C THR A 142 26.64 -36.12 13.03
N SER A 143 27.65 -36.69 12.40
CA SER A 143 28.81 -36.10 11.74
C SER A 143 28.66 -35.99 10.20
N VAL A 144 29.22 -34.90 9.63
CA VAL A 144 30.09 -34.75 8.42
C VAL A 144 29.68 -35.48 7.11
N SER A 145 29.59 -34.84 5.92
CA SER A 145 30.67 -34.30 5.04
C SER A 145 30.07 -33.30 4.02
N ARG A 146 30.68 -32.20 3.54
CA ARG A 146 32.02 -31.90 2.94
C ARG A 146 32.33 -32.67 1.65
N GLU A 147 31.66 -32.33 0.55
CA GLU A 147 32.12 -32.43 -0.85
C GLU A 147 31.00 -31.83 -1.72
N GLY A 148 31.19 -30.81 -2.53
CA GLY A 148 32.22 -30.74 -3.56
C GLY A 148 31.48 -30.57 -4.88
N MET A 149 31.39 -29.31 -5.33
CA MET A 149 30.79 -28.84 -6.59
C MET A 149 30.84 -29.87 -7.72
N PRO A 150 29.71 -30.20 -8.39
CA PRO A 150 29.80 -30.85 -9.69
C PRO A 150 30.33 -29.84 -10.72
N GLN A 151 31.55 -30.08 -11.19
CA GLN A 151 32.08 -29.47 -12.41
C GLN A 151 31.38 -30.05 -13.64
N SER A 152 31.32 -29.25 -14.71
CA SER A 152 30.94 -29.59 -16.09
C SER A 152 29.46 -29.55 -16.48
N VAL A 153 28.99 -28.35 -16.83
CA VAL A 153 27.96 -28.21 -17.89
C VAL A 153 28.63 -27.43 -19.01
N GLY A 154 28.90 -28.12 -20.12
CA GLY A 154 29.53 -27.52 -21.30
C GLY A 154 28.63 -26.43 -21.88
N VAL A 155 29.17 -25.22 -21.99
CA VAL A 155 28.53 -24.16 -22.77
C VAL A 155 28.51 -24.63 -24.24
N PRO A 156 27.36 -24.77 -24.90
CA PRO A 156 27.33 -25.07 -26.32
C PRO A 156 27.99 -23.91 -27.08
N LYS A 157 28.97 -24.23 -27.93
CA LYS A 157 29.64 -23.26 -28.79
C LYS A 157 28.59 -22.57 -29.68
N PRO A 158 28.58 -21.24 -29.82
CA PRO A 158 27.64 -20.56 -30.72
C PRO A 158 27.77 -21.11 -32.14
N ALA A 159 26.64 -21.33 -32.81
CA ALA A 159 26.63 -21.72 -34.21
C ALA A 159 27.38 -20.65 -35.04
N PRO A 160 28.25 -21.04 -36.00
CA PRO A 160 28.87 -20.08 -36.91
C PRO A 160 27.78 -19.40 -37.72
N ILE A 161 27.79 -18.07 -37.75
CA ILE A 161 26.97 -17.30 -38.68
C ILE A 161 27.57 -17.56 -40.07
N PRO A 162 26.81 -18.05 -41.06
CA PRO A 162 27.32 -18.19 -42.42
C PRO A 162 27.57 -16.78 -43.01
N GLU A 163 28.83 -16.47 -43.28
CA GLU A 163 29.21 -15.36 -44.15
C GLU A 163 28.74 -15.67 -45.57
N GLY A 164 27.74 -14.94 -46.05
CA GLY A 164 27.27 -15.05 -47.45
C GLY A 164 25.77 -15.20 -47.67
N ALA A 165 24.91 -14.91 -46.68
CA ALA A 165 23.49 -14.72 -46.97
C ALA A 165 23.28 -13.35 -47.63
N GLU A 166 23.24 -13.33 -48.96
CA GLU A 166 22.69 -12.22 -49.73
C GLU A 166 21.24 -11.99 -49.27
N VAL A 167 21.04 -11.03 -48.38
CA VAL A 167 19.72 -10.48 -48.07
C VAL A 167 19.25 -9.79 -49.35
N LYS A 168 18.51 -10.51 -50.18
CA LYS A 168 17.69 -9.90 -51.22
C LYS A 168 16.73 -8.96 -50.52
N THR A 169 17.06 -7.66 -50.54
CA THR A 169 16.18 -6.57 -50.18
C THR A 169 14.87 -6.73 -50.94
N GLN A 170 13.86 -7.25 -50.27
CA GLN A 170 12.51 -7.30 -50.80
C GLN A 170 11.93 -5.90 -50.62
N VAL A 171 11.77 -5.25 -51.76
CA VAL A 171 11.12 -3.97 -52.06
C VAL A 171 10.21 -3.44 -50.95
N GLU A 172 10.51 -2.23 -50.51
CA GLU A 172 9.67 -1.35 -49.70
C GLU A 172 8.24 -1.28 -50.26
N PRO A 173 7.19 -1.68 -49.52
CA PRO A 173 5.83 -1.49 -49.97
C PRO A 173 5.50 0.01 -49.93
N ALA A 174 5.06 0.55 -51.07
CA ALA A 174 4.58 1.92 -51.18
C ALA A 174 3.50 2.23 -50.11
N PRO A 175 3.48 3.43 -49.52
CA PRO A 175 2.53 3.77 -48.48
C PRO A 175 1.11 3.79 -49.06
N THR A 176 0.33 2.75 -48.75
CA THR A 176 -1.13 2.82 -48.85
C THR A 176 -1.64 3.80 -47.79
N PRO A 177 -2.59 4.71 -48.12
CA PRO A 177 -3.21 5.58 -47.12
C PRO A 177 -3.82 4.74 -46.00
N ILE A 178 -3.24 4.81 -44.81
CA ILE A 178 -3.80 4.22 -43.60
C ILE A 178 -4.93 5.17 -43.19
N GLU A 179 -6.19 4.76 -43.32
CA GLU A 179 -7.30 5.48 -42.69
C GLU A 179 -7.07 5.46 -41.18
N GLN A 180 -6.79 6.65 -40.62
CA GLN A 180 -6.56 6.80 -39.19
C GLN A 180 -7.87 6.50 -38.44
N PRO A 181 -7.92 5.49 -37.54
CA PRO A 181 -9.06 5.36 -36.65
C PRO A 181 -9.06 6.57 -35.71
N VAL A 182 -10.20 7.27 -35.66
CA VAL A 182 -10.46 8.43 -34.81
C VAL A 182 -9.91 8.17 -33.41
N SER A 183 -9.04 9.07 -32.94
CA SER A 183 -8.34 8.88 -31.68
C SER A 183 -9.33 8.81 -30.51
N ARG A 184 -9.10 7.85 -29.61
CA ARG A 184 -9.88 7.63 -28.37
C ARG A 184 -10.00 8.89 -27.49
N VAL A 185 -9.11 9.87 -27.69
CA VAL A 185 -8.99 11.10 -26.90
C VAL A 185 -10.13 12.09 -27.20
N GLU A 186 -10.76 12.05 -28.38
CA GLU A 186 -11.90 12.93 -28.68
C GLU A 186 -13.22 12.44 -28.07
N GLN A 187 -13.39 11.13 -27.85
CA GLN A 187 -14.62 10.58 -27.26
C GLN A 187 -14.80 10.95 -25.78
N GLU A 188 -13.73 11.07 -24.98
CA GLU A 188 -13.85 11.39 -23.55
C GLU A 188 -14.27 12.85 -23.29
N LYS A 189 -13.89 13.80 -24.15
CA LYS A 189 -14.16 15.23 -23.95
C LYS A 189 -15.63 15.60 -24.20
N GLU A 190 -16.33 14.87 -25.07
CA GLU A 190 -17.78 15.03 -25.25
C GLU A 190 -18.57 14.40 -24.09
N GLN A 191 -18.12 13.26 -23.56
CA GLN A 191 -18.78 12.59 -22.45
C GLN A 191 -18.71 13.41 -21.14
N GLN A 192 -17.58 14.08 -20.86
CA GLN A 192 -17.44 14.98 -19.71
C GLN A 192 -18.37 16.20 -19.77
N LYS A 193 -18.59 16.80 -20.95
CA LYS A 193 -19.48 17.96 -21.09
C LYS A 193 -20.94 17.59 -20.83
N ASN A 194 -21.38 16.45 -21.35
CA ASN A 194 -22.77 16.00 -21.22
C ASN A 194 -23.11 15.58 -19.77
N ALA A 195 -22.14 14.99 -19.05
CA ALA A 195 -22.31 14.66 -17.63
C ALA A 195 -22.43 15.92 -16.74
N SER A 196 -21.66 16.97 -17.02
CA SER A 196 -21.71 18.22 -16.26
C SER A 196 -23.06 18.96 -16.39
N VAL A 197 -23.72 18.88 -17.56
CA VAL A 197 -25.03 19.51 -17.79
C VAL A 197 -26.14 18.79 -17.01
N GLY A 198 -26.07 17.45 -16.93
CA GLY A 198 -27.02 16.65 -16.15
C GLY A 198 -26.96 16.96 -14.65
N LEU A 199 -25.74 17.05 -14.09
CA LEU A 199 -25.53 17.37 -12.68
C LEU A 199 -26.08 18.77 -12.33
N MET A 200 -25.75 19.78 -13.13
CA MET A 200 -26.22 21.15 -12.90
C MET A 200 -27.75 21.23 -12.91
N THR A 201 -28.40 20.49 -13.82
CA THR A 201 -29.87 20.45 -13.89
C THR A 201 -30.50 19.84 -12.64
N VAL A 202 -29.94 18.75 -12.13
CA VAL A 202 -30.41 18.08 -10.90
C VAL A 202 -30.25 19.00 -9.68
N VAL A 203 -29.10 19.66 -9.55
CA VAL A 203 -28.84 20.61 -8.45
C VAL A 203 -29.84 21.76 -8.46
N VAL A 204 -30.12 22.34 -9.63
CA VAL A 204 -31.12 23.41 -9.77
C VAL A 204 -32.51 22.94 -9.35
N ILE A 205 -32.93 21.74 -9.73
CA ILE A 205 -34.24 21.18 -9.33
C ILE A 205 -34.34 21.03 -7.81
N ILE A 206 -33.27 20.55 -7.15
CA ILE A 206 -33.24 20.40 -5.68
C ILE A 206 -33.37 21.76 -5.00
N ILE A 207 -32.62 22.77 -5.46
CA ILE A 207 -32.67 24.13 -4.91
C ILE A 207 -34.10 24.70 -5.04
N LEU A 208 -34.72 24.56 -6.22
CA LEU A 208 -36.08 25.02 -6.44
C LEU A 208 -37.09 24.30 -5.54
N ALA A 209 -36.91 23.00 -5.30
CA ALA A 209 -37.77 22.22 -4.40
C ALA A 209 -37.63 22.69 -2.94
N VAL A 210 -36.41 22.96 -2.48
CA VAL A 210 -36.15 23.50 -1.12
C VAL A 210 -36.73 24.89 -0.96
N LEU A 211 -36.56 25.76 -1.96
CA LEU A 211 -37.16 27.10 -1.95
C LEU A 211 -38.68 27.03 -1.93
N ALA A 212 -39.29 26.20 -2.78
CA ALA A 212 -40.73 25.97 -2.75
C ALA A 212 -41.18 25.49 -1.36
N TRP A 213 -40.50 24.50 -0.78
CA TRP A 213 -40.83 24.01 0.56
C TRP A 213 -40.72 25.10 1.64
N LEU A 214 -39.73 25.98 1.57
CA LEU A 214 -39.58 27.12 2.47
C LEU A 214 -40.67 28.18 2.31
N PHE A 215 -41.15 28.41 1.08
CA PHE A 215 -42.20 29.40 0.80
C PHE A 215 -43.62 28.90 1.07
N PHE A 216 -43.85 27.58 1.04
CA PHE A 216 -45.15 26.94 1.29
C PHE A 216 -45.31 26.39 2.72
N LYS A 217 -44.40 26.73 3.64
CA LYS A 217 -44.46 26.40 5.07
C LYS A 217 -44.78 27.62 5.92
#